data_AF-F9R6Q3-F1
#
_entry.id   AF-F9R6Q3-F1
#
_cell.length_a   1.000
_cell.length_b   1.000
_cell.length_c   1.000
_cell.angle_alpha   90.00
_cell.angle_beta   90.00
_cell.angle_gamma   90.00
#
_symmetry.space_group_name_H-M   'P 1'
#
loop_
_entity.id
_entity.type
_entity.pdbx_description
1 polymer ?
#
loop_
_entity_poly.entity_id
_entity_poly.type
_entity_poly.pdbx_seq_one_letter_code
_entity_poly.pdbx_strand_id
1 'polypeptide(L)'
;MSKLFFKGRIETRQNHVLSGFNVNRDVKAGTAEAPLSVTVANEQRKVEIEALLAEHALIANIVVDADQAENISELDIIINKPKTIRFEKTPNRNEPCLCGSGKKYKKCCA
;
A
#
# COMPACT_ATOMS: atom_id res chain seq x y z
N MET A 1 22.17 -52.49 6.70
CA MET A 1 21.19 -51.39 6.89
C MET A 1 21.70 -50.48 8.01
N SER A 2 22.10 -49.24 7.69
CA SER A 2 22.59 -48.29 8.69
C SER A 2 21.49 -47.89 9.65
N LYS A 3 21.72 -47.98 10.97
CA LYS A 3 20.78 -47.55 12.03
C LYS A 3 20.91 -46.05 12.35
N LEU A 4 21.36 -45.23 11.41
CA LEU A 4 21.52 -43.78 11.60
C LEU A 4 20.21 -43.08 11.24
N PHE A 5 19.50 -42.63 12.26
CA PHE A 5 18.31 -41.80 12.08
C PHE A 5 18.71 -40.33 12.06
N PHE A 6 18.36 -39.59 11.00
CA PHE A 6 18.51 -38.14 10.95
C PHE A 6 17.12 -37.50 10.85
N LYS A 7 16.74 -36.70 11.87
CA LYS A 7 15.39 -36.10 12.00
C LYS A 7 14.24 -37.10 11.74
N GLY A 8 14.31 -38.26 12.40
CA GLY A 8 13.25 -39.27 12.37
C GLY A 8 13.15 -40.13 11.10
N ARG A 9 14.11 -40.03 10.16
CA ARG A 9 14.16 -40.86 8.94
C ARG A 9 15.38 -41.78 8.97
N ILE A 10 15.22 -43.00 8.43
CA ILE A 10 16.26 -44.05 8.34
C ILE A 10 17.30 -43.73 7.25
N GLU A 11 16.91 -43.02 6.19
CA GLU A 11 17.80 -42.67 5.08
C GLU A 11 18.43 -41.27 5.23
N THR A 12 19.60 -41.09 4.61
CA THR A 12 20.44 -39.90 4.73
C THR A 12 19.79 -38.64 4.17
N ARG A 13 19.89 -37.53 4.94
CA ARG A 13 19.72 -36.11 4.58
C ARG A 13 19.09 -35.83 3.21
N GLN A 14 17.77 -35.95 3.11
CA GLN A 14 17.03 -35.37 1.98
C GLN A 14 17.21 -33.85 1.98
N ASN A 15 17.40 -33.28 0.79
CA ASN A 15 17.54 -31.83 0.65
C ASN A 15 16.21 -31.14 1.03
N HIS A 16 16.24 -30.31 2.07
CA HIS A 16 15.07 -29.59 2.57
C HIS A 16 14.84 -28.24 1.88
N VAL A 17 15.66 -27.90 0.89
CA VAL A 17 15.54 -26.62 0.17
C VAL A 17 14.36 -26.70 -0.78
N LEU A 18 13.23 -26.11 -0.36
CA LEU A 18 12.14 -25.73 -1.24
C LEU A 18 12.65 -24.61 -2.15
N SER A 19 13.25 -24.98 -3.28
CA SER A 19 13.60 -24.03 -4.33
C SER A 19 12.34 -23.69 -5.13
N GLY A 20 12.15 -22.40 -5.44
CA GLY A 20 10.96 -21.91 -6.16
C GLY A 20 9.89 -21.20 -5.32
N PHE A 21 10.24 -20.65 -4.14
CA PHE A 21 9.32 -19.76 -3.41
C PHE A 21 9.03 -18.52 -4.25
N ASN A 22 7.84 -18.48 -4.83
CA ASN A 22 7.34 -17.35 -5.58
C ASN A 22 6.30 -16.64 -4.72
N VAL A 23 6.55 -15.37 -4.39
CA VAL A 23 5.57 -14.56 -3.67
C VAL A 23 4.56 -14.03 -4.67
N ASN A 24 3.27 -14.31 -4.46
CA ASN A 24 2.22 -13.56 -5.14
C ASN A 24 2.31 -12.12 -4.63
N ARG A 25 2.96 -11.25 -5.41
CA ARG A 25 3.11 -9.83 -5.05
C ARG A 25 1.74 -9.16 -5.19
N ASP A 26 1.25 -8.56 -4.11
CA ASP A 26 0.10 -7.67 -4.19
C ASP A 26 0.45 -6.43 -5.02
N VAL A 27 -0.26 -6.24 -6.12
CA VAL A 27 -0.10 -5.09 -7.02
C VAL A 27 -1.09 -4.00 -6.60
N LYS A 28 -0.63 -2.75 -6.60
CA LYS A 28 -1.51 -1.62 -6.29
C LYS A 28 -2.48 -1.36 -7.44
N ALA A 29 -3.75 -1.17 -7.10
CA ALA A 29 -4.76 -0.72 -8.04
C ALA A 29 -4.39 0.67 -8.61
N GLY A 30 -4.73 0.90 -9.88
CA GLY A 30 -4.36 2.10 -10.63
C GLY A 30 -2.98 2.04 -11.28
N THR A 31 -2.35 0.87 -11.36
CA THR A 31 -1.07 0.66 -12.05
C THR A 31 -1.27 -0.07 -13.38
N ALA A 32 -0.24 -0.14 -14.23
CA ALA A 32 -0.35 -0.78 -15.54
C ALA A 32 -0.69 -2.28 -15.43
N GLU A 33 -0.23 -2.94 -14.37
CA GLU A 33 -0.54 -4.35 -14.09
C GLU A 33 -1.94 -4.55 -13.46
N ALA A 34 -2.51 -3.50 -12.85
CA ALA A 34 -3.82 -3.53 -12.19
C ALA A 34 -4.58 -2.20 -12.41
N PRO A 35 -5.11 -1.96 -13.62
CA PRO A 35 -5.85 -0.74 -13.94
C PRO A 35 -7.19 -0.70 -13.20
N LEU A 36 -7.67 0.50 -12.85
CA LEU A 36 -8.98 0.68 -12.22
C LEU A 36 -10.12 0.40 -13.20
N SER A 37 -11.24 -0.07 -12.69
CA SER A 37 -12.45 -0.27 -13.48
C SER A 37 -13.42 0.88 -13.22
N VAL A 38 -13.74 1.65 -14.27
CA VAL A 38 -14.64 2.81 -14.15
C VAL A 38 -15.71 2.75 -15.23
N THR A 39 -16.97 2.88 -14.83
CA THR A 39 -18.10 3.01 -15.76
C THR A 39 -18.71 4.40 -15.66
N VAL A 40 -18.93 5.04 -16.81
CA VAL A 40 -19.51 6.38 -16.94
C VAL A 40 -20.64 6.40 -17.95
N ALA A 41 -21.67 7.22 -17.71
CA ALA A 41 -22.82 7.26 -18.60
C ALA A 41 -22.57 8.10 -19.86
N ASN A 42 -21.74 9.15 -19.76
CA ASN A 42 -21.58 10.16 -20.80
C ASN A 42 -20.11 10.37 -21.20
N GLU A 43 -19.90 10.80 -22.45
CA GLU A 43 -18.56 11.15 -22.95
C GLU A 43 -17.96 12.38 -22.24
N GLN A 44 -18.78 13.35 -21.85
CA GLN A 44 -18.31 14.50 -21.06
C GLN A 44 -17.71 14.05 -19.72
N ARG A 45 -18.39 13.12 -19.05
CA ARG A 45 -17.92 12.52 -17.78
C ARG A 45 -16.64 11.72 -17.97
N LYS A 46 -16.48 11.05 -19.11
CA LYS A 46 -15.23 10.37 -19.46
C LYS A 46 -14.05 11.33 -19.50
N VAL A 47 -14.19 12.50 -20.15
CA VAL A 47 -13.11 13.50 -20.24
C VAL A 47 -12.74 14.05 -18.86
N GLU A 48 -13.73 14.29 -17.99
CA GLU A 48 -13.48 14.71 -16.60
C GLU A 48 -12.69 13.65 -15.82
N ILE A 49 -13.05 12.38 -15.95
CA ILE A 49 -12.34 11.29 -15.26
C ILE A 49 -10.93 11.10 -15.83
N GLU A 50 -10.73 11.24 -17.14
CA GLU A 50 -9.41 11.19 -17.75
C GLU A 50 -8.48 12.29 -17.20
N ALA A 51 -9.01 13.50 -17.00
CA ALA A 51 -8.26 14.59 -16.38
C ALA A 51 -7.86 14.24 -14.92
N LEU A 52 -8.79 13.70 -14.12
CA LEU A 52 -8.50 13.27 -12.74
C LEU A 52 -7.47 12.13 -12.68
N LEU A 53 -7.55 11.17 -13.60
CA LEU A 53 -6.57 10.07 -13.70
C LEU A 53 -5.18 10.60 -14.04
N ALA A 54 -5.09 11.58 -14.94
CA ALA A 54 -3.82 12.23 -15.29
C ALA A 54 -3.23 13.02 -14.12
N GLU A 55 -4.04 13.78 -13.39
CA GLU A 55 -3.61 14.54 -12.20
C GLU A 55 -3.05 13.64 -11.10
N HIS A 56 -3.68 12.48 -10.89
CA HIS A 56 -3.27 11.51 -9.87
C HIS A 56 -2.29 10.44 -10.36
N ALA A 57 -1.88 10.49 -11.63
CA ALA A 57 -1.03 9.49 -12.29
C ALA A 57 -1.53 8.04 -12.12
N LEU A 58 -2.85 7.85 -12.27
CA LEU A 58 -3.53 6.55 -12.16
C LEU A 58 -3.92 6.03 -13.55
N ILE A 59 -3.91 4.71 -13.71
CA ILE A 59 -4.32 4.02 -14.95
C ILE A 59 -5.67 3.35 -14.71
N ALA A 60 -6.63 3.59 -15.59
CA ALA A 60 -7.97 2.99 -15.54
C ALA A 60 -8.47 2.57 -16.92
N ASN A 61 -9.30 1.52 -16.93
CA ASN A 61 -10.12 1.11 -18.06
C ASN A 61 -11.50 1.76 -17.90
N ILE A 62 -11.81 2.71 -18.79
CA ILE A 62 -13.07 3.45 -18.77
C ILE A 62 -14.02 2.86 -19.80
N VAL A 63 -15.19 2.41 -19.34
CA VAL A 63 -16.29 1.97 -20.20
C VAL A 63 -17.39 3.02 -20.17
N VAL A 64 -17.81 3.49 -21.34
CA VAL A 64 -18.96 4.39 -21.47
C VAL A 64 -20.19 3.52 -21.76
N ASP A 65 -21.12 3.49 -20.81
CA ASP A 65 -22.37 2.75 -20.93
C ASP A 65 -23.50 3.57 -20.31
N ALA A 66 -24.47 3.98 -21.13
CA ALA A 66 -25.59 4.82 -20.72
C ALA A 66 -26.70 4.03 -20.01
N ASP A 67 -26.73 2.70 -20.17
CA ASP A 67 -27.77 1.84 -19.59
C ASP A 67 -27.41 1.36 -18.18
N GLN A 68 -26.11 1.34 -17.85
CA GLN A 68 -25.61 0.94 -16.54
C GLN A 68 -25.43 2.13 -15.60
N ALA A 69 -25.56 1.87 -14.30
CA ALA A 69 -25.27 2.87 -13.28
C ALA A 69 -23.77 3.23 -13.28
N GLU A 70 -23.47 4.52 -13.13
CA GLU A 70 -22.09 5.01 -13.02
C GLU A 70 -21.38 4.38 -11.82
N ASN A 71 -20.18 3.83 -12.03
CA ASN A 71 -19.36 3.25 -10.99
C ASN A 71 -17.95 3.84 -11.02
N ILE A 72 -17.69 4.72 -10.05
CA ILE A 72 -16.44 5.45 -9.85
C ILE A 72 -15.87 5.16 -8.44
N SER A 73 -16.45 4.18 -7.74
CA SER A 73 -16.17 3.93 -6.32
C SER A 73 -14.69 3.63 -6.04
N GLU A 74 -14.02 2.88 -6.91
CA GLU A 74 -12.58 2.58 -6.78
C GLU A 74 -11.71 3.84 -6.87
N LEU A 75 -12.04 4.74 -7.81
CA LEU A 75 -11.32 6.01 -7.99
C LEU A 75 -11.51 6.91 -6.76
N ASP A 76 -12.74 7.05 -6.28
CA ASP A 76 -13.06 7.87 -5.11
C ASP A 76 -12.35 7.38 -3.85
N ILE A 77 -12.27 6.08 -3.64
CA ILE A 77 -11.56 5.48 -2.48
C ILE A 77 -10.07 5.82 -2.53
N ILE A 78 -9.46 5.80 -3.72
CA ILE A 78 -8.04 6.08 -3.89
C ILE A 78 -7.73 7.55 -3.67
N ILE A 79 -8.55 8.44 -4.23
CA ILE A 79 -8.38 9.89 -4.11
C ILE A 79 -8.60 10.33 -2.65
N ASN A 80 -9.65 9.82 -2.00
CA ASN A 80 -10.02 10.19 -0.64
C ASN A 80 -9.31 9.36 0.45
N LYS A 81 -8.27 8.61 0.07
CA LYS A 81 -7.55 7.76 1.02
C LYS A 81 -6.97 8.59 2.17
N PRO A 82 -7.33 8.29 3.44
CA PRO A 82 -6.85 9.06 4.58
C PRO A 82 -5.33 8.97 4.67
N LYS A 83 -4.68 10.13 4.74
CA LYS A 83 -3.23 10.23 4.90
C LYS A 83 -2.88 10.14 6.37
N THR A 84 -1.77 9.48 6.67
CA THR A 84 -1.25 9.43 8.04
C THR A 84 -0.74 10.82 8.44
N ILE A 85 -1.19 11.30 9.59
CA ILE A 85 -0.67 12.54 10.18
C ILE A 85 0.73 12.24 10.69
N ARG A 86 1.73 12.98 10.21
CA ARG A 86 3.10 12.90 10.72
C ARG A 86 3.26 13.93 11.82
N PHE A 87 3.50 13.47 13.04
CA PHE A 87 3.95 14.33 14.11
C PHE A 87 5.46 14.51 14.02
N GLU A 88 5.93 15.73 14.27
CA GLU A 88 7.34 15.98 14.47
C GLU A 88 7.82 15.18 15.68
N LYS A 89 9.08 14.69 15.61
CA LYS A 89 9.66 13.99 16.75
C LYS A 89 9.74 14.94 17.93
N THR A 90 9.23 14.52 19.09
CA THR A 90 9.45 15.24 20.33
C THR A 90 10.96 15.30 20.62
N PRO A 91 11.45 16.39 21.23
CA PRO A 91 12.87 16.53 21.55
C PRO A 91 13.35 15.36 22.39
N ASN A 92 14.61 14.99 22.20
CA ASN A 92 15.21 13.92 22.98
C ASN A 92 15.27 14.32 24.46
N ARG A 93 15.31 13.32 25.35
CA ARG A 93 15.18 13.48 26.81
C ARG A 93 16.05 14.60 27.42
N ASN A 94 17.23 14.85 26.87
CA ASN A 94 18.17 15.88 27.35
C ASN A 94 18.22 17.17 26.51
N GLU A 95 17.50 17.25 25.39
CA GLU A 95 17.44 18.44 24.53
C GLU A 95 16.64 19.59 25.18
N PRO A 96 16.87 20.85 24.76
CA PRO A 96 16.09 21.98 25.26
C PRO A 96 14.59 21.79 24.98
N CYS A 97 13.77 22.16 25.96
CA CYS A 97 12.33 21.95 25.89
C CYS A 97 11.64 22.92 24.93
N LEU A 98 10.62 22.44 24.19
CA LEU A 98 9.83 23.20 23.21
C LEU A 98 9.12 24.43 23.79
N CYS A 99 8.90 24.49 25.12
CA CYS A 99 8.27 25.64 25.78
C CYS A 99 9.21 26.86 25.94
N GLY A 100 10.45 26.79 25.46
CA GLY A 100 11.41 27.90 25.53
C GLY A 100 12.05 28.10 26.91
N SER A 101 11.80 27.20 27.87
CA SER A 101 12.32 27.33 29.23
C SER A 101 13.84 27.10 29.39
N GLY A 102 14.53 26.69 28.32
CA GLY A 102 15.95 26.32 28.34
C GLY A 102 16.28 25.06 29.15
N LYS A 103 15.28 24.44 29.81
CA LYS A 103 15.45 23.21 30.60
C LYS A 103 15.47 21.99 29.68
N LYS A 104 16.17 20.93 30.11
CA LYS A 104 16.13 19.61 29.45
C LYS A 104 14.68 19.11 29.36
N TYR A 105 14.28 18.54 28.22
CA TYR A 105 12.91 18.06 27.97
C TYR A 105 12.36 17.22 29.13
N LYS A 106 13.15 16.25 29.62
CA LYS A 106 12.82 15.37 30.77
C LYS A 106 12.51 16.04 32.10
N LYS A 107 12.82 17.33 32.24
CA LYS A 107 12.62 18.11 33.47
C LYS A 107 11.60 19.23 33.26
N CYS A 108 10.87 19.22 32.15
CA CYS A 108 9.94 20.29 31.80
C CYS A 108 8.63 19.75 31.21
N CYS A 109 8.50 19.65 29.88
CA CYS A 109 7.26 19.24 29.19
C CYS A 109 7.27 17.78 28.70
N ALA A 110 8.21 16.97 29.16
CA ALA A 110 8.18 15.52 28.97
C ALA A 110 7.08 14.86 29.79
#